data_AF-A0A164JQ59-F1
#
_entry.id   AF-A0A164JQ59-F1
#
_cell.length_a   1.000
_cell.length_b   1.000
_cell.length_c   1.000
_cell.angle_alpha   90.00
_cell.angle_beta   90.00
_cell.angle_gamma   90.00
#
_symmetry.space_group_name_H-M   'P 1'
#
loop_
_entity.id
_entity.type
_entity.pdbx_description
1 polymer ?
#
loop_
_entity_poly.entity_id
_entity_poly.type
_entity_poly.pdbx_seq_one_letter_code
_entity_poly.pdbx_strand_id
1 'polypeptide(L)'
;ILKKIRDLKLSSAYNKKGPNPIRDFVCRLLCLAYLPAEKIPSVFDGLRDSAPQELARLLEYMDKNWIRGRFWTPENWSSFNLLL
;
A
#
# COMPACT_ATOMS: atom_id res chain seq x y z
N ILE A 1 0.81 4.66 5.54
CA ILE A 1 -0.16 3.54 5.61
C ILE A 1 -0.71 3.30 7.02
N LEU A 2 0.11 3.01 8.04
CA LEU A 2 -0.40 2.65 9.39
C LEU A 2 -1.29 3.71 10.05
N LYS A 3 -0.97 5.00 9.90
CA LYS A 3 -1.87 6.10 10.32
C LYS A 3 -3.24 5.99 9.65
N LYS A 4 -3.26 5.77 8.33
CA LYS A 4 -4.49 5.66 7.55
C LYS A 4 -5.33 4.43 7.91
N ILE A 5 -4.70 3.32 8.32
CA ILE A 5 -5.40 2.16 8.87
C ILE A 5 -6.19 2.53 10.13
N ARG A 6 -5.64 3.36 11.01
CA ARG A 6 -6.36 3.88 12.18
C ARG A 6 -7.50 4.80 11.77
N ASP A 7 -7.22 5.76 10.89
CA ASP A 7 -8.20 6.76 10.44
C ASP A 7 -9.40 6.10 9.73
N LEU A 8 -9.18 5.01 9.00
CA LEU A 8 -10.22 4.23 8.31
C LEU A 8 -10.90 3.19 9.21
N LYS A 9 -10.62 3.18 10.52
CA LYS A 9 -11.17 2.23 11.50
C LYS A 9 -10.85 0.75 11.19
N LEU A 10 -9.75 0.48 10.48
CA LEU A 10 -9.30 -0.87 10.12
C LEU A 10 -8.42 -1.51 11.21
N SER A 11 -8.13 -0.81 12.30
CA SER A 11 -7.21 -1.27 13.35
C SER A 11 -7.61 -2.60 13.99
N SER A 12 -8.90 -2.88 14.17
CA SER A 12 -9.36 -4.15 14.73
C SER A 12 -9.02 -5.32 13.79
N ALA A 13 -9.37 -5.18 12.50
CA ALA A 13 -9.07 -6.19 11.48
C ALA A 13 -7.55 -6.39 11.31
N TYR A 14 -6.78 -5.30 11.26
CA TYR A 14 -5.33 -5.34 11.11
C TYR A 14 -4.60 -6.01 12.31
N ASN A 15 -5.09 -5.80 13.54
CA ASN A 15 -4.45 -6.32 14.75
C ASN A 15 -4.99 -7.68 15.22
N LYS A 16 -5.90 -8.31 14.46
CA LYS A 16 -6.42 -9.64 14.80
C LYS A 16 -5.26 -10.63 14.96
N LYS A 17 -5.28 -11.38 16.08
CA LYS A 17 -4.27 -12.41 16.40
C LYS A 17 -4.42 -13.62 15.46
N GLY A 18 -3.32 -14.32 15.23
CA GLY A 18 -3.24 -15.46 14.31
C GLY A 18 -2.98 -15.07 12.85
N PRO A 19 -3.21 -16.00 11.90
CA PRO A 19 -3.16 -15.73 10.46
C PRO A 19 -4.10 -14.56 10.11
N ASN A 20 -3.58 -13.56 9.39
CA ASN A 20 -4.31 -12.32 9.17
C ASN A 20 -4.09 -11.80 7.73
N PRO A 21 -4.99 -12.14 6.79
CA PRO A 21 -4.84 -11.75 5.40
C PRO A 21 -4.84 -10.22 5.20
N ILE A 22 -5.50 -9.45 6.07
CA ILE A 22 -5.49 -7.98 6.02
C ILE A 22 -4.09 -7.46 6.36
N ARG A 23 -3.49 -7.95 7.44
CA ARG A 23 -2.13 -7.57 7.84
C ARG A 23 -1.12 -7.97 6.77
N ASP A 24 -1.24 -9.19 6.25
CA ASP A 24 -0.33 -9.71 5.23
C ASP A 24 -0.44 -8.92 3.92
N PHE A 25 -1.66 -8.53 3.53
CA PHE A 25 -1.88 -7.67 2.37
C PHE A 25 -1.31 -6.25 2.58
N VAL A 26 -1.50 -5.66 3.77
CA VAL A 26 -0.89 -4.37 4.11
C VAL A 26 0.65 -4.44 4.06
N CYS A 27 1.26 -5.55 4.49
CA CYS A 27 2.70 -5.75 4.34
C CYS A 27 3.11 -5.73 2.86
N ARG A 28 2.36 -6.40 1.96
CA ARG A 28 2.63 -6.35 0.52
C ARG A 28 2.56 -4.92 -0.03
N LEU A 29 1.59 -4.11 0.43
CA LEU A 29 1.50 -2.69 0.06
C LEU A 29 2.70 -1.88 0.56
N LEU A 30 3.21 -2.17 1.75
CA LEU A 30 4.43 -1.52 2.28
C LEU A 30 5.67 -1.93 1.47
N CYS A 31 5.73 -3.17 1.00
CA CYS A 31 6.84 -3.67 0.18
C CYS A 31 6.96 -2.98 -1.18
N LEU A 32 5.93 -2.26 -1.66
CA LEU A 32 6.03 -1.46 -2.88
C LEU A 32 7.18 -0.44 -2.81
N ALA A 33 7.56 0.02 -1.62
CA ALA A 33 8.68 0.94 -1.43
C ALA A 33 10.03 0.37 -1.88
N TYR A 34 10.15 -0.94 -2.08
CA TYR A 34 11.39 -1.59 -2.51
C TYR A 34 11.39 -1.97 -3.98
N LEU A 35 10.39 -1.54 -4.75
CA LEU A 35 10.32 -1.78 -6.19
C LEU A 35 10.85 -0.57 -6.98
N PRO A 36 11.38 -0.78 -8.19
CA PRO A 36 11.66 0.32 -9.11
C PRO A 36 10.41 1.18 -9.30
N ALA A 37 10.58 2.52 -9.27
CA ALA A 37 9.47 3.47 -9.28
C ALA A 37 8.51 3.24 -10.46
N GLU A 38 9.06 2.95 -11.63
CA GLU A 38 8.33 2.69 -12.88
C GLU A 38 7.50 1.39 -12.85
N LYS A 39 7.82 0.45 -11.95
CA LYS A 39 7.09 -0.81 -11.78
C LYS A 39 5.97 -0.72 -10.74
N ILE A 40 6.05 0.23 -9.81
CA ILE A 40 5.12 0.36 -8.70
C ILE A 40 3.65 0.48 -9.16
N PRO A 41 3.28 1.31 -10.15
CA PRO A 41 1.88 1.43 -10.58
C PRO A 41 1.30 0.10 -11.08
N SER A 42 2.05 -0.63 -11.92
CA SER A 42 1.60 -1.92 -12.46
C SER A 42 1.44 -2.98 -11.38
N VAL A 43 2.36 -3.06 -10.42
CA VAL A 43 2.26 -4.02 -9.30
C VAL A 43 1.13 -3.64 -8.36
N PHE A 44 0.93 -2.34 -8.12
CA PHE A 44 -0.18 -1.85 -7.31
C PHE A 44 -1.53 -2.21 -7.93
N ASP A 45 -1.70 -2.12 -9.25
CA ASP A 45 -2.94 -2.50 -9.92
C ASP A 45 -3.24 -4.01 -9.74
N GLY A 46 -2.23 -4.87 -9.92
CA GLY A 46 -2.39 -6.31 -9.66
C GLY A 46 -2.73 -6.63 -8.20
N LEU A 47 -2.18 -5.88 -7.24
CA LEU A 47 -2.60 -5.99 -5.83
C LEU A 47 -4.05 -5.54 -5.66
N ARG A 48 -4.43 -4.40 -6.24
CA ARG A 48 -5.78 -3.83 -6.13
C ARG A 48 -6.86 -4.81 -6.60
N ASP A 49 -6.63 -5.54 -7.67
CA ASP A 49 -7.58 -6.51 -8.23
C ASP A 49 -7.84 -7.71 -7.31
N SER A 50 -6.86 -8.05 -6.46
CA SER A 50 -6.94 -9.16 -5.50
C SER A 50 -7.22 -8.73 -4.06
N ALA A 51 -7.54 -7.45 -3.86
CA ALA A 51 -7.65 -6.87 -2.53
C ALA A 51 -8.94 -7.25 -1.80
N PRO A 52 -8.87 -7.52 -0.48
CA PRO A 52 -10.04 -7.57 0.38
C PRO A 52 -10.85 -6.27 0.32
N GLN A 53 -12.18 -6.37 0.28
CA GLN A 53 -13.08 -5.23 0.13
C GLN A 53 -12.89 -4.18 1.25
N GLU A 54 -12.52 -4.63 2.45
CA GLU A 54 -12.23 -3.78 3.61
C GLU A 54 -11.09 -2.80 3.34
N LEU A 55 -10.18 -3.13 2.42
CA LEU A 55 -9.04 -2.28 2.04
C LEU A 55 -9.36 -1.31 0.90
N ALA A 56 -10.54 -1.36 0.29
CA ALA A 56 -10.88 -0.54 -0.88
C ALA A 56 -10.62 0.96 -0.67
N ARG A 57 -11.04 1.51 0.49
CA ARG A 57 -10.80 2.94 0.82
C ARG A 57 -9.32 3.26 1.06
N LEU A 58 -8.54 2.30 1.56
CA LEU A 58 -7.10 2.48 1.73
C LEU A 58 -6.41 2.50 0.36
N LEU A 59 -6.81 1.61 -0.55
CA LEU A 59 -6.26 1.52 -1.91
C LEU A 59 -6.62 2.76 -2.72
N GLU A 60 -7.86 3.23 -2.66
CA GLU A 60 -8.26 4.48 -3.30
C GLU A 60 -7.43 5.67 -2.79
N TYR A 61 -7.18 5.73 -1.49
CA TYR A 61 -6.30 6.75 -0.91
C TYR A 61 -4.86 6.64 -1.45
N MET A 62 -4.29 5.44 -1.48
CA MET A 62 -2.94 5.23 -2.00
C MET A 62 -2.84 5.60 -3.47
N ASP A 63 -3.81 5.17 -4.27
CA ASP A 63 -3.87 5.46 -5.71
C ASP A 63 -3.82 6.97 -5.98
N LYS A 64 -4.70 7.73 -5.32
CA LYS A 64 -4.83 9.18 -5.50
C LYS A 64 -3.66 10.00 -4.97
N ASN A 65 -2.95 9.51 -3.95
CA ASN A 65 -1.97 10.31 -3.24
C ASN A 65 -0.53 9.85 -3.45
N TRP A 66 -0.29 8.55 -3.62
CA TRP A 66 1.05 7.95 -3.54
C TRP A 66 1.47 7.23 -4.83
N ILE A 67 0.51 6.66 -5.57
CA ILE A 67 0.78 5.93 -6.83
C ILE A 67 0.64 6.85 -8.04
N ARG A 68 -0.50 7.54 -8.14
CA ARG A 68 -0.85 8.42 -9.27
C ARG A 68 -1.15 9.86 -8.81
N GLY A 69 -0.64 10.23 -7.64
CA GLY A 69 -0.76 11.57 -7.08
C GLY A 69 0.08 12.59 -7.84
N ARG A 70 -0.27 13.87 -7.75
CA ARG A 70 0.45 14.95 -8.45
C ARG A 70 1.76 15.36 -7.76
N PHE A 71 1.80 15.27 -6.43
CA PHE A 71 2.87 15.89 -5.61
C PHE A 71 3.79 14.87 -4.91
N TRP A 72 3.34 13.62 -4.79
CA TRP A 72 4.07 12.56 -4.11
C TRP A 72 3.95 11.28 -4.92
N THR A 73 4.87 11.09 -5.84
CA THR A 73 4.87 9.99 -6.81
C THR A 73 5.85 8.89 -6.38
N PRO A 74 5.77 7.68 -6.95
CA PRO A 74 6.71 6.59 -6.69
C PRO A 74 8.19 7.00 -6.73
N GLU A 75 8.57 7.92 -7.60
CA GLU A 75 9.94 8.44 -7.72
C GLU A 75 10.41 9.19 -6.46
N ASN A 76 9.49 9.75 -5.66
CA ASN A 76 9.83 10.49 -4.45
C ASN A 76 10.06 9.60 -3.23
N TRP A 77 9.47 8.41 -3.20
CA TRP A 77 9.44 7.57 -1.98
C TRP A 77 9.91 6.13 -2.19
N SER A 78 10.08 5.67 -3.43
CA SER A 78 10.74 4.40 -3.67
C SER A 78 12.15 4.45 -3.10
N SER A 79 12.49 3.39 -2.38
CA SER A 79 13.81 3.15 -1.80
C SER A 79 14.65 2.19 -2.64
N PHE A 80 14.18 1.82 -3.82
CA PHE A 80 14.92 0.95 -4.73
C PHE A 80 16.23 1.63 -5.14
N ASN A 81 17.35 0.92 -5.00
CA ASN A 81 18.70 1.41 -5.27
C ASN A 81 19.17 2.64 -4.46
N LEU A 82 18.54 2.98 -3.32
CA LEU A 82 19.05 4.06 -2.45
C LEU A 82 20.38 3.73 -1.73
N LEU A 83 20.87 2.49 -1.85
CA LEU A 83 22.11 2.00 -1.22
C LEU A 83 23.18 1.59 -2.23
N LEU A 84 22.99 1.90 -3.51
CA LEU A 84 23.95 1.68 -4.60
C LEU A 84 24.43 3.02 -5.13
#